data_AF-A0A1I6PT83-F1
#
_entry.id   AF-A0A1I6PT83-F1
#
_cell.length_a   1.000
_cell.length_b   1.000
_cell.length_c   1.000
_cell.angle_alpha   90.00
_cell.angle_beta   90.00
_cell.angle_gamma   90.00
#
_symmetry.space_group_name_H-M   'P 1'
#
loop_
_entity.id
_entity.type
_entity.pdbx_description
1 polymer ?
#
loop_
_entity_poly.entity_id
_entity_poly.type
_entity_poly.pdbx_seq_one_letter_code
_entity_poly.pdbx_strand_id
1 'polypeptide(L)'
;MLNNRYLWGVFVSLLSILVTWLLSNGSTIRWINALFMTGLISMLIAATYFVVNGGFFNNFSRGFSKLFKIMSNNPMNDDFDDSPDGGDSGEERKAWASQMLITLTLTIGLVDLALSFILLTFR
;
A
#
# COMPACT_ATOMS: atom_id res chain seq x y z
N MET A 1 -13.96 -0.09 20.74
CA MET A 1 -14.41 0.41 19.42
C MET A 1 -13.27 0.96 18.53
N LEU A 2 -12.08 1.29 19.06
CA LEU A 2 -10.95 1.86 18.29
C LEU A 2 -10.04 0.85 17.55
N ASN A 3 -10.38 -0.45 17.53
CA ASN A 3 -9.54 -1.48 16.92
C ASN A 3 -9.85 -1.75 15.43
N ASN A 4 -10.62 -0.86 14.79
CA ASN A 4 -11.01 -1.05 13.40
C ASN A 4 -10.02 -0.33 12.47
N ARG A 5 -9.19 -1.12 11.78
CA ARG A 5 -8.22 -0.67 10.76
C ARG A 5 -8.84 0.26 9.69
N TYR A 6 -10.12 0.06 9.35
CA TYR A 6 -10.81 0.89 8.37
C TYR A 6 -11.14 2.29 8.91
N LEU A 7 -11.49 2.41 10.21
CA LEU A 7 -11.76 3.71 10.83
C LEU A 7 -10.51 4.57 10.88
N TRP A 8 -9.35 3.95 11.15
CA TRP A 8 -8.07 4.66 11.09
C TRP A 8 -7.73 5.14 9.67
N GLY A 9 -8.00 4.34 8.65
CA GLY A 9 -7.84 4.76 7.26
C GLY A 9 -8.67 6.00 6.95
N VAL A 10 -9.97 5.97 7.27
CA VAL A 10 -10.87 7.11 7.06
C VAL A 10 -10.41 8.34 7.84
N PHE A 11 -10.04 8.18 9.11
CA PHE A 11 -9.57 9.28 9.95
C PHE A 11 -8.31 9.94 9.41
N VAL A 12 -7.31 9.16 9.00
CA VAL A 12 -6.05 9.70 8.47
C VAL A 12 -6.26 10.33 7.08
N SER A 13 -7.13 9.77 6.23
CA SER A 13 -7.51 10.40 4.96
C SER A 13 -8.19 11.75 5.17
N LEU A 14 -9.14 11.85 6.10
CA LEU A 14 -9.78 13.14 6.43
C LEU A 14 -8.77 14.16 6.96
N LEU A 15 -7.81 13.70 7.78
CA LEU A 15 -6.73 14.55 8.26
C LEU A 15 -5.83 15.05 7.11
N SER A 16 -5.49 14.18 6.15
CA SER A 16 -4.71 14.55 4.94
C SER A 16 -5.42 15.64 4.14
N ILE A 17 -6.72 15.47 3.89
CA ILE A 17 -7.54 16.44 3.15
C ILE A 17 -7.59 17.79 3.90
N LEU A 18 -7.73 17.76 5.22
CA LEU A 18 -7.76 18.98 6.03
C LEU A 18 -6.41 19.71 6.01
N VAL A 19 -5.30 18.98 6.16
CA VAL A 19 -3.94 19.56 6.11
C VAL A 19 -3.65 20.17 4.74
N THR A 20 -3.95 19.46 3.65
CA THR A 20 -3.76 19.98 2.29
C THR A 20 -4.64 21.20 2.01
N TRP A 21 -5.85 21.25 2.55
CA TRP A 21 -6.72 22.42 2.47
C TRP A 21 -6.13 23.63 3.20
N LEU A 22 -5.66 23.45 4.44
CA LEU A 22 -5.01 24.51 5.21
C LEU A 22 -3.76 25.06 4.51
N LEU A 23 -2.94 24.17 3.93
CA LEU A 23 -1.72 24.55 3.19
C LEU A 23 -2.02 25.29 1.88
N SER A 24 -3.18 25.05 1.27
CA SER A 24 -3.57 25.67 0.00
C SER A 24 -3.94 27.14 0.11
N ASN A 25 -4.14 27.65 1.33
CA ASN A 25 -4.55 29.02 1.64
C ASN A 25 -5.78 29.49 0.82
N GLY A 26 -6.77 28.60 0.67
CA GLY A 26 -8.02 28.88 -0.04
C GLY A 26 -7.96 28.86 -1.56
N SER A 27 -6.79 28.60 -2.18
CA SER A 27 -6.69 28.49 -3.63
C SER A 27 -7.02 27.09 -4.12
N THR A 28 -8.10 26.94 -4.89
CA THR A 28 -8.53 25.65 -5.45
C THR A 28 -7.45 25.00 -6.33
N ILE A 29 -6.67 25.77 -7.10
CA ILE A 29 -5.54 25.21 -7.90
C ILE A 29 -4.53 24.55 -6.97
N ARG A 30 -4.11 25.30 -5.94
CA ARG A 30 -3.05 24.85 -5.04
C ARG A 30 -3.50 23.64 -4.23
N TRP A 31 -4.77 23.60 -3.86
CA TRP A 31 -5.35 22.47 -3.14
C TRP A 31 -5.35 21.19 -3.99
N ILE A 32 -5.80 21.28 -5.25
CA ILE A 32 -5.76 20.15 -6.19
C ILE A 32 -4.32 19.64 -6.37
N ASN A 33 -3.37 20.54 -6.61
CA ASN A 33 -1.96 20.16 -6.77
C ASN A 33 -1.38 19.54 -5.50
N ALA A 34 -1.75 20.06 -4.32
CA ALA A 34 -1.30 19.51 -3.04
C ALA A 34 -1.84 18.09 -2.84
N LEU A 35 -3.14 17.86 -3.05
CA LEU A 35 -3.76 16.54 -2.99
C LEU A 35 -3.16 15.55 -4.00
N PHE A 36 -2.89 16.00 -5.22
CA PHE A 36 -2.26 15.16 -6.23
C PHE A 36 -0.85 14.73 -5.81
N MET A 37 -0.04 15.68 -5.34
CA MET A 37 1.32 15.40 -4.90
C MET A 37 1.35 14.52 -3.64
N THR A 38 0.52 14.79 -2.64
CA THR A 38 0.44 13.95 -1.43
C THR A 38 -0.07 12.55 -1.77
N GLY A 39 -1.04 12.45 -2.68
CA GLY A 39 -1.57 11.18 -3.18
C GLY A 39 -0.49 10.33 -3.86
N LEU A 40 0.27 10.93 -4.78
CA LEU A 40 1.36 10.27 -5.48
C LEU A 40 2.49 9.82 -4.54
N ILE A 41 2.93 10.69 -3.62
CA ILE A 41 3.99 10.35 -2.65
C ILE A 41 3.54 9.19 -1.76
N SER A 42 2.30 9.23 -1.28
CA SER A 42 1.76 8.17 -0.41
C SER A 42 1.66 6.83 -1.14
N MET A 43 1.21 6.83 -2.40
CA MET A 43 1.20 5.62 -3.23
C MET A 43 2.62 5.10 -3.52
N LEU A 44 3.57 6.00 -3.79
CA LEU A 44 4.96 5.61 -4.02
C LEU A 44 5.54 4.91 -2.78
N ILE A 45 5.33 5.47 -1.59
CA ILE A 45 5.77 4.87 -0.33
C ILE A 45 5.12 3.49 -0.15
N ALA A 46 3.80 3.38 -0.35
CA ALA A 46 3.10 2.10 -0.25
C ALA A 46 3.67 1.04 -1.22
N ALA A 47 3.91 1.43 -2.47
CA ALA A 47 4.48 0.56 -3.49
C ALA A 47 5.91 0.14 -3.15
N THR A 48 6.77 1.06 -2.71
CA THR A 48 8.14 0.76 -2.28
C THR A 48 8.16 -0.19 -1.10
N TYR A 49 7.32 0.05 -0.08
CA TYR A 49 7.22 -0.85 1.07
C TYR A 49 6.72 -2.23 0.68
N PHE A 50 5.74 -2.32 -0.22
CA PHE A 50 5.24 -3.59 -0.74
C PHE A 50 6.32 -4.37 -1.50
N VAL A 51 7.15 -3.70 -2.31
CA VAL A 51 8.23 -4.34 -3.07
C VAL A 51 9.35 -4.83 -2.15
N VAL A 52 9.78 -3.99 -1.19
CA VAL A 52 10.92 -4.29 -0.31
C VAL A 52 10.56 -5.31 0.77
N ASN A 53 9.42 -5.13 1.45
CA ASN A 53 9.05 -5.95 2.62
C ASN A 53 7.95 -6.99 2.33
N GLY A 54 7.15 -6.81 1.28
CA GLY A 54 6.01 -7.69 0.96
C GLY A 54 6.39 -8.97 0.21
N GLY A 55 7.68 -9.18 -0.04
CA GLY A 55 8.15 -10.36 -0.79
C GLY A 55 7.66 -10.36 -2.23
N PHE A 56 7.43 -9.19 -2.85
CA PHE A 56 7.01 -9.08 -4.26
C PHE A 56 7.88 -9.96 -5.16
N PHE A 57 9.20 -9.88 -5.02
CA PHE A 57 10.13 -10.71 -5.79
C PHE A 57 10.01 -12.20 -5.48
N ASN A 58 9.73 -12.58 -4.23
CA ASN A 58 9.53 -13.98 -3.84
C ASN A 58 8.22 -14.55 -4.41
N ASN A 59 7.15 -13.76 -4.39
CA ASN A 59 5.87 -14.13 -4.98
C ASN A 59 5.93 -14.13 -6.52
N PHE A 60 6.65 -13.17 -7.10
CA PHE A 60 6.89 -13.07 -8.53
C PHE A 60 7.72 -14.27 -9.03
N SER A 61 8.81 -14.61 -8.35
CA SER A 61 9.64 -15.77 -8.69
C SER A 61 8.86 -17.09 -8.53
N ARG A 62 8.08 -17.26 -7.45
CA ARG A 62 7.18 -18.41 -7.26
C ARG A 62 6.13 -18.52 -8.37
N GLY A 63 5.55 -17.40 -8.82
CA GLY A 63 4.63 -17.37 -9.95
C GLY A 63 5.29 -17.81 -11.25
N PHE A 64 6.50 -17.31 -11.52
CA PHE A 64 7.27 -17.68 -12.70
C PHE A 64 7.69 -19.15 -12.68
N SER A 65 8.15 -19.65 -11.52
CA SER A 65 8.48 -21.07 -11.32
C SER A 65 7.26 -21.98 -11.50
N LYS A 66 6.06 -21.56 -11.05
CA LYS A 66 4.81 -22.29 -11.32
C LYS A 66 4.46 -22.33 -12.80
N LEU A 67 4.60 -21.20 -13.51
CA LEU A 67 4.38 -21.16 -14.96
C LEU A 67 5.37 -22.05 -15.73
N PHE A 68 6.64 -22.05 -15.34
CA PHE A 68 7.65 -22.93 -15.91
C PHE A 68 7.40 -24.41 -15.60
N LYS A 69 6.98 -24.75 -14.37
CA LYS A 69 6.58 -26.12 -14.01
C LYS A 69 5.39 -26.62 -14.86
N ILE A 70 4.40 -25.77 -15.11
CA ILE A 70 3.25 -26.10 -15.97
C ILE A 70 3.68 -26.28 -17.43
N MET A 71 4.62 -25.46 -17.92
CA MET A 71 5.13 -25.54 -19.28
C MET A 71 6.11 -26.71 -19.50
N SER A 72 6.81 -27.16 -18.45
CA SER A 72 7.89 -28.16 -18.54
C SER A 72 7.43 -29.63 -18.43
N ASN A 73 6.18 -29.92 -18.09
CA ASN A 73 5.60 -31.28 -18.02
C ASN A 73 6.45 -32.34 -17.28
N ASN A 74 7.33 -31.94 -16.36
CA ASN A 74 8.25 -32.83 -15.66
C ASN A 74 8.00 -32.77 -14.14
N PRO A 75 7.42 -33.82 -13.53
CA PRO A 75 7.19 -33.89 -12.10
C PRO A 75 8.46 -34.44 -11.43
N MET A 76 9.48 -33.61 -11.23
CA MET A 76 10.57 -33.96 -10.32
C MET A 76 10.98 -32.78 -9.44
N ASN A 77 11.08 -33.11 -8.16
CA ASN A 77 11.56 -32.35 -7.01
C ASN A 77 10.55 -31.34 -6.43
N ASP A 78 9.61 -31.92 -5.68
CA ASP A 78 9.24 -31.42 -4.36
C ASP A 78 10.48 -31.56 -3.46
N ASP A 79 11.05 -30.42 -3.05
CA ASP A 79 11.81 -30.24 -1.81
C ASP A 79 12.18 -28.75 -1.77
N PHE A 80 11.17 -27.92 -1.53
CA PHE A 80 11.35 -26.59 -0.95
C PHE A 80 10.33 -26.46 0.18
N ASP A 81 10.49 -27.33 1.17
CA ASP A 81 9.99 -27.09 2.52
C ASP A 81 10.86 -25.99 3.15
N ASP A 82 10.57 -24.75 2.77
CA ASP A 82 10.93 -23.59 3.60
C ASP A 82 9.70 -23.27 4.45
N SER A 83 9.49 -24.08 5.47
CA SER A 83 8.74 -23.69 6.66
C SER A 83 9.72 -23.05 7.64
N PRO A 84 9.77 -21.71 7.79
CA PRO A 84 10.30 -21.13 9.01
C PRO A 84 9.18 -21.19 10.06
N ASP A 85 9.05 -22.34 10.69
CA ASP A 85 8.35 -22.47 11.97
C ASP A 85 9.33 -22.02 13.05
N GLY A 86 9.17 -20.77 13.50
CA GLY A 86 10.06 -20.13 14.46
C GLY A 86 9.36 -18.92 15.07
N GLY A 87 8.54 -19.18 16.09
CA GLY A 87 7.75 -18.17 16.78
C GLY A 87 8.62 -17.05 17.35
N ASP A 88 8.50 -15.87 16.77
CA ASP A 88 8.98 -14.65 17.40
C ASP A 88 7.87 -13.59 17.33
N SER A 89 7.18 -13.37 18.45
CA SER A 89 6.09 -12.39 18.59
C SER A 89 6.45 -10.97 18.13
N GLY A 90 7.75 -10.68 17.98
CA GLY A 90 8.27 -9.45 17.39
C GLY A 90 8.17 -9.38 15.86
N GLU A 91 8.33 -10.49 15.14
CA GLU A 91 8.22 -10.52 13.67
C GLU A 91 6.77 -10.42 13.20
N GLU A 92 5.85 -11.10 13.88
CA GLU A 92 4.41 -10.99 13.61
C GLU A 92 3.89 -9.55 13.85
N ARG A 93 4.38 -8.89 14.90
CA ARG A 93 4.07 -7.48 15.18
C ARG A 93 4.62 -6.54 14.11
N LYS A 94 5.85 -6.78 13.62
CA LYS A 94 6.44 -6.01 12.53
C LYS A 94 5.70 -6.23 11.22
N ALA A 95 5.29 -7.46 10.92
CA ALA A 95 4.51 -7.81 9.74
C ALA A 95 3.11 -7.17 9.77
N TRP A 96 2.45 -7.19 10.93
CA TRP A 96 1.16 -6.53 11.10
C TRP A 96 1.28 -5.01 10.98
N ALA A 97 2.30 -4.39 11.59
CA ALA A 97 2.53 -2.95 11.52
C ALA A 97 2.86 -2.49 10.09
N SER A 98 3.67 -3.26 9.36
CA SER A 98 4.01 -2.96 7.96
C SER A 98 2.79 -3.10 7.06
N GLN A 99 1.96 -4.13 7.24
CA GLN A 99 0.68 -4.27 6.53
C GLN A 99 -0.29 -3.13 6.83
N MET A 100 -0.38 -2.68 8.09
CA MET A 100 -1.19 -1.52 8.45
C MET A 100 -0.67 -0.25 7.77
N LEU A 101 0.64 -0.01 7.79
CA LEU A 101 1.24 1.15 7.13
C LEU A 101 0.98 1.15 5.62
N ILE A 102 1.16 0.02 4.94
CA ILE A 102 0.86 -0.11 3.51
C ILE A 102 -0.62 0.16 3.25
N THR A 103 -1.52 -0.42 4.05
CA THR A 103 -2.97 -0.24 3.87
C THR A 103 -3.38 1.22 4.05
N LEU A 104 -2.84 1.89 5.08
CA LEU A 104 -3.14 3.29 5.36
C LEU A 104 -2.58 4.21 4.26
N THR A 105 -1.29 4.07 3.93
CA THR A 105 -0.64 4.91 2.90
C THR A 105 -1.27 4.72 1.52
N LEU A 106 -1.66 3.49 1.16
CA LEU A 106 -2.38 3.22 -0.07
C LEU A 106 -3.78 3.85 -0.05
N THR A 107 -4.53 3.70 1.05
CA THR A 107 -5.88 4.27 1.17
C THR A 107 -5.86 5.79 1.05
N ILE A 108 -4.93 6.44 1.77
CA ILE A 108 -4.73 7.90 1.70
C ILE A 108 -4.37 8.31 0.28
N GLY A 109 -3.39 7.62 -0.31
CA GLY A 109 -2.95 7.86 -1.68
C GLY A 109 -4.10 7.80 -2.68
N LEU A 110 -4.94 6.76 -2.60
CA LEU A 110 -6.06 6.54 -3.51
C LEU A 110 -7.16 7.59 -3.33
N VAL A 111 -7.48 7.95 -2.08
CA VAL A 111 -8.49 8.97 -1.78
C VAL A 111 -8.03 10.35 -2.26
N ASP A 112 -6.81 10.78 -1.93
CA ASP A 112 -6.29 12.10 -2.29
C ASP A 112 -6.19 12.26 -3.82
N LEU A 113 -5.76 11.20 -4.51
CA LEU A 113 -5.61 11.19 -5.97
C LEU A 113 -6.98 11.18 -6.67
N ALA A 114 -7.94 10.37 -6.19
CA ALA A 114 -9.32 10.38 -6.70
C ALA A 114 -9.99 11.73 -6.48
N LEU A 115 -9.84 12.33 -5.30
CA LEU A 115 -10.41 13.63 -4.97
C LEU A 115 -9.80 14.75 -5.82
N SER A 116 -8.49 14.69 -6.07
CA SER A 116 -7.80 15.60 -7.00
C SER A 116 -8.41 15.55 -8.40
N PHE A 117 -8.62 14.35 -8.96
CA PHE A 117 -9.22 14.22 -10.30
C PHE A 117 -10.68 14.67 -10.35
N ILE A 118 -11.45 14.37 -9.32
CA ILE A 118 -12.84 14.84 -9.18
C ILE A 118 -12.87 16.38 -9.18
N LEU A 119 -12.07 17.02 -8.33
CA LEU A 119 -12.00 18.48 -8.23
C LEU A 119 -11.49 19.14 -9.51
N LEU A 120 -10.61 18.47 -10.25
CA LEU A 120 -10.13 18.93 -11.56
C LEU A 120 -11.23 18.87 -12.63
N THR A 121 -12.16 17.92 -12.52
CA THR A 121 -13.27 17.74 -13.49
C THR A 121 -14.41 18.73 -13.27
N PHE A 122 -14.65 19.16 -12.03
CA PHE A 122 -15.71 20.10 -11.67
C PHE A 122 -15.32 21.58 -11.77
N ARG A 123 -14.17 21.87 -12.38
CA ARG A 123 -13.58 23.19 -12.49
C ARG A 123 -13.39 23.58 -13.94
#